data_AF-W3WLH0-F1
#
_entry.id   AF-W3WLH0-F1
#
_cell.length_a   1.000
_cell.length_b   1.000
_cell.length_c   1.000
_cell.angle_alpha   90.00
_cell.angle_beta   90.00
_cell.angle_gamma   90.00
#
_symmetry.space_group_name_H-M   'P 1'
#
loop_
_entity.id
_entity.type
_entity.pdbx_description
1 polymer ?
#
loop_
_entity_poly.entity_id
_entity_poly.type
_entity_poly.pdbx_seq_one_letter_code
_entity_poly.pdbx_strand_id
1 'polypeptide(L)'
;MDNWLRNLGNQSTSVQNSLASQWTNPVDILSVLMIIGGDVVQRAFAQGTGKLYVPVCFSFGCVAYAFMGWVNIISHGRLLPPPDYECKVFNLGSGYGRESKSFIVGRLLRDLEAHETRQLSESDRDYAIKITVFEAVYNSNGCSRFSWTKLHLVGLGVTALQIGISMIPYGVNQDWNILLIVLIGTFLVQWAGALPQWTAEKLPHRQNSRSIYALTGGNGSRDVMVIFGYGNCLDLESLACPQTPQNSRPWEKFKRRLPLSSKDIESAGRNDTWRSQPLARRFWPLGKSPLGFAITKISYGCLSVLWLLLLINVSAAKAFPDSWCLLSVGGIGMFQNAWLASKELSPRMRNIPLRKKEHIVARKVMDGIMDFHRTYDCGVALRDEFFPGKLRDDEDDWWAGNYADYDNKRALVPSRGQPRYRDEPRKYERYIYPTPSSSST
;
A
#
# COMPACT_ATOMS: atom_id res chain seq x y z
N MET A 1 22.18 -40.36 -42.76
CA MET A 1 22.80 -39.66 -41.63
C MET A 1 23.17 -38.21 -41.99
N ASP A 2 23.87 -38.00 -43.10
CA ASP A 2 24.46 -36.68 -43.46
C ASP A 2 23.46 -35.56 -43.77
N ASN A 3 22.33 -35.87 -44.43
CA ASN A 3 21.28 -34.86 -44.67
C ASN A 3 20.61 -34.37 -43.38
N TRP A 4 20.58 -35.21 -42.33
CA TRP A 4 19.99 -34.85 -41.04
C TRP A 4 20.91 -33.93 -40.24
N LEU A 5 22.22 -34.21 -40.25
CA LEU A 5 23.25 -33.36 -39.63
C LEU A 5 23.38 -32.00 -40.35
N ARG A 6 23.25 -31.95 -41.68
CA ARG A 6 23.21 -30.68 -42.43
C ARG A 6 21.96 -29.84 -42.10
N ASN A 7 20.80 -30.47 -41.94
CA ASN A 7 19.58 -29.76 -41.55
C ASN A 7 19.67 -29.18 -40.14
N LEU A 8 20.25 -29.93 -39.19
CA LEU A 8 20.53 -29.41 -37.83
C LEU A 8 21.52 -28.24 -37.86
N GLY A 9 22.58 -28.32 -38.68
CA GLY A 9 23.56 -27.25 -38.84
C GLY A 9 22.97 -25.97 -39.48
N ASN A 10 22.08 -26.13 -40.45
CA ASN A 10 21.36 -25.02 -41.07
C ASN A 10 20.32 -24.40 -40.13
N GLN A 11 19.64 -25.22 -39.30
CA GLN A 11 18.73 -24.72 -38.27
C GLN A 11 19.46 -23.99 -37.15
N SER A 12 20.61 -24.48 -36.69
CA SER A 12 21.38 -23.83 -35.64
C SER A 12 21.97 -22.49 -36.12
N THR A 13 22.49 -22.42 -37.34
CA THR A 13 22.94 -21.15 -37.94
C THR A 13 21.79 -20.18 -38.22
N SER A 14 20.61 -20.65 -38.65
CA SER A 14 19.45 -19.77 -38.80
C SER A 14 18.95 -19.21 -37.47
N VAL A 15 18.96 -20.03 -36.41
CA VAL A 15 18.60 -19.60 -35.05
C VAL A 15 19.63 -18.64 -34.48
N GLN A 16 20.94 -18.91 -34.66
CA GLN A 16 22.01 -18.01 -34.25
C GLN A 16 21.96 -16.67 -34.99
N ASN A 17 21.73 -16.67 -36.30
CA ASN A 17 21.59 -15.44 -37.09
C ASN A 17 20.32 -14.68 -36.73
N SER A 18 19.21 -15.38 -36.45
CA SER A 18 17.96 -14.75 -35.99
C SER A 18 18.12 -14.13 -34.60
N LEU A 19 18.75 -14.85 -33.66
CA LEU A 19 19.13 -14.32 -32.35
C LEU A 19 20.04 -13.11 -32.53
N ALA A 20 21.16 -13.24 -33.25
CA ALA A 20 22.10 -12.13 -33.49
C ALA A 20 21.39 -10.90 -34.11
N SER A 21 20.43 -11.10 -35.01
CA SER A 21 19.63 -10.01 -35.59
C SER A 21 18.63 -9.37 -34.60
N GLN A 22 18.11 -10.13 -33.64
CA GLN A 22 17.31 -9.60 -32.53
C GLN A 22 18.16 -8.84 -31.51
N TRP A 23 19.41 -9.29 -31.28
CA TRP A 23 20.38 -8.58 -30.46
C TRP A 23 20.87 -7.28 -31.13
N THR A 24 20.82 -7.15 -32.45
CA THR A 24 21.19 -5.90 -33.15
C THR A 24 20.05 -4.88 -33.28
N ASN A 25 18.78 -5.30 -33.21
CA ASN A 25 17.60 -4.41 -33.24
C ASN A 25 16.82 -4.43 -31.92
N PRO A 26 17.21 -3.61 -30.92
CA PRO A 26 16.61 -3.64 -29.58
C PRO A 26 15.14 -3.14 -29.53
N VAL A 27 14.56 -2.66 -30.64
CA VAL A 27 13.19 -2.11 -30.72
C VAL A 27 12.13 -3.13 -30.27
N ASP A 28 12.32 -4.42 -30.57
CA ASP A 28 11.37 -5.47 -30.17
C ASP A 28 11.38 -5.71 -28.65
N ILE A 29 12.55 -5.62 -28.01
CA ILE A 29 12.71 -5.78 -26.56
C ILE A 29 12.06 -4.60 -25.82
N LEU A 30 12.11 -3.39 -26.39
CA LEU A 30 11.46 -2.20 -25.83
C LEU A 30 9.95 -2.39 -25.72
N SER A 31 9.32 -2.99 -26.74
CA SER A 31 7.88 -3.25 -26.75
C SER A 31 7.47 -4.22 -25.65
N VAL A 32 8.24 -5.28 -25.43
CA VAL A 32 8.00 -6.24 -24.33
C VAL A 32 8.14 -5.57 -22.96
N LEU A 33 9.20 -4.77 -22.76
CA LEU A 33 9.43 -4.03 -21.52
C LEU A 33 8.31 -3.01 -21.24
N MET A 34 7.73 -2.39 -22.27
CA MET A 34 6.59 -1.48 -22.11
C MET A 34 5.33 -2.22 -21.67
N ILE A 35 5.01 -3.36 -22.30
CA ILE A 35 3.79 -4.14 -22.01
C ILE A 35 3.77 -4.58 -20.54
N ILE A 36 4.88 -5.12 -20.03
CA ILE A 36 4.96 -5.64 -18.67
C ILE A 36 5.16 -4.49 -17.65
N GLY A 37 5.84 -3.42 -18.06
CA GLY A 37 6.35 -2.41 -17.14
C GLY A 37 5.30 -1.50 -16.51
N GLY A 38 4.14 -1.32 -17.15
CA GLY A 38 3.13 -0.36 -16.70
C GLY A 38 2.58 -0.63 -15.29
N ASP A 39 2.18 -1.88 -15.02
CA ASP A 39 1.64 -2.29 -13.71
C ASP A 39 2.71 -2.23 -12.61
N VAL A 40 3.95 -2.57 -12.97
CA VAL A 40 5.09 -2.49 -12.06
C VAL A 40 5.35 -1.04 -11.66
N VAL A 41 5.34 -0.12 -12.64
CA VAL A 41 5.51 1.30 -12.40
C VAL A 41 4.37 1.88 -11.55
N GLN A 42 3.11 1.47 -11.79
CA GLN A 42 1.99 1.90 -10.95
C GLN A 42 2.19 1.51 -9.48
N ARG A 43 2.57 0.25 -9.22
CA ARG A 43 2.85 -0.23 -7.85
C ARG A 43 4.06 0.48 -7.24
N ALA A 44 5.09 0.77 -8.04
CA ALA A 44 6.26 1.53 -7.61
C ALA A 44 5.88 2.95 -7.17
N PHE A 45 5.02 3.65 -7.93
CA PHE A 45 4.45 4.94 -7.49
C PHE A 45 3.60 4.78 -6.22
N ALA A 46 2.74 3.77 -6.16
CA ALA A 46 1.91 3.50 -4.98
C ALA A 46 2.74 3.27 -3.70
N GLN A 47 3.98 2.78 -3.82
CA GLN A 47 4.93 2.72 -2.71
C GLN A 47 5.68 4.04 -2.47
N GLY A 48 6.24 4.63 -3.53
CA GLY A 48 7.23 5.71 -3.44
C GLY A 48 6.68 7.14 -3.35
N THR A 49 5.43 7.39 -3.71
CA THR A 49 4.85 8.76 -3.72
C THR A 49 4.43 9.26 -2.34
N GLY A 50 4.32 10.58 -2.19
CA GLY A 50 4.02 11.26 -0.91
C GLY A 50 5.09 12.26 -0.47
N LYS A 51 6.13 12.44 -1.28
CA LYS A 51 7.22 13.41 -1.12
C LYS A 51 7.41 14.22 -2.39
N LEU A 52 8.20 15.30 -2.26
CA LEU A 52 8.59 16.12 -3.41
C LEU A 52 9.42 15.32 -4.42
N TYR A 53 10.30 14.44 -3.94
CA TYR A 53 11.04 13.50 -4.77
C TYR A 53 10.44 12.10 -4.66
N VAL A 54 10.24 11.46 -5.81
CA VAL A 54 9.67 10.12 -5.91
C VAL A 54 10.76 9.14 -6.35
N PRO A 55 10.98 8.03 -5.62
CA PRO A 55 12.05 7.07 -5.88
C PRO A 55 11.74 6.12 -7.04
N VAL A 56 10.99 6.57 -8.03
CA VAL A 56 10.69 5.83 -9.25
C VAL A 56 11.66 6.31 -10.31
N CYS A 57 12.37 5.38 -10.93
CA CYS A 57 13.35 5.70 -11.97
C CYS A 57 12.69 5.69 -13.36
N PHE A 58 13.30 6.40 -14.30
CA PHE A 58 12.87 6.37 -15.69
C PHE A 58 12.97 4.95 -16.24
N SER A 59 11.91 4.44 -16.85
CA SER A 59 11.89 3.13 -17.51
C SER A 59 10.87 3.14 -18.63
N PHE A 60 10.96 2.21 -19.57
CA PHE A 60 10.01 2.11 -20.68
C PHE A 60 8.57 1.86 -20.20
N GLY A 61 8.39 1.16 -19.08
CA GLY A 61 7.08 0.98 -18.44
C GLY A 61 6.38 2.27 -18.02
N CYS A 62 7.11 3.38 -17.84
CA CYS A 62 6.52 4.68 -17.49
C CYS A 62 5.61 5.22 -18.60
N VAL A 63 5.90 4.90 -19.86
CA VAL A 63 5.07 5.27 -21.01
C VAL A 63 3.72 4.56 -20.93
N ALA A 64 3.73 3.23 -20.81
CA ALA A 64 2.53 2.43 -20.69
C ALA A 64 1.69 2.88 -19.48
N TYR A 65 2.36 3.14 -18.35
CA TYR A 65 1.70 3.65 -17.16
C TYR A 65 1.06 5.03 -17.35
N ALA A 66 1.65 5.96 -18.12
CA ALA A 66 1.05 7.26 -18.36
C ALA A 66 -0.33 7.14 -19.02
N PHE A 67 -0.46 6.26 -20.02
CA PHE A 67 -1.74 5.96 -20.65
C PHE A 67 -2.72 5.25 -19.73
N MET A 68 -2.28 4.19 -19.04
CA MET A 68 -3.13 3.46 -18.11
C MET A 68 -3.63 4.37 -16.98
N GLY A 69 -2.76 5.21 -16.42
CA GLY A 69 -3.11 6.19 -15.41
C GLY A 69 -4.15 7.20 -15.92
N TRP A 70 -3.99 7.68 -17.16
CA TRP A 70 -4.98 8.57 -17.77
C TRP A 70 -6.35 7.91 -17.95
N VAL A 71 -6.39 6.67 -18.45
CA VAL A 71 -7.62 5.87 -18.58
C VAL A 71 -8.25 5.62 -17.19
N ASN A 72 -7.45 5.26 -16.20
CA ASN A 72 -7.93 5.02 -14.83
C ASN A 72 -8.54 6.27 -14.19
N ILE A 73 -7.96 7.45 -14.43
CA ILE A 73 -8.51 8.73 -13.97
C ILE A 73 -9.86 9.03 -14.65
N ILE A 74 -9.99 8.76 -15.94
CA ILE A 74 -11.23 8.97 -16.69
C ILE A 74 -12.33 7.99 -16.25
N SER A 75 -11.97 6.72 -16.05
CA SER A 75 -12.92 5.65 -15.73
C SER A 75 -13.36 5.68 -14.26
N HIS A 76 -12.47 5.35 -13.33
CA HIS A 76 -12.80 5.17 -11.91
C HIS A 76 -12.25 6.27 -11.01
N GLY A 77 -11.41 7.16 -11.56
CA GLY A 77 -10.83 8.30 -10.86
C GLY A 77 -9.73 7.95 -9.87
N ARG A 78 -9.05 6.81 -10.02
CA ARG A 78 -8.01 6.33 -9.07
C ARG A 78 -6.64 6.21 -9.71
N LEU A 79 -5.60 6.51 -8.94
CA LEU A 79 -4.21 6.26 -9.29
C LEU A 79 -3.62 5.05 -8.58
N LEU A 80 -4.07 4.77 -7.35
CA LEU A 80 -3.62 3.58 -6.64
C LEU A 80 -4.06 2.30 -7.38
N PRO A 81 -3.19 1.28 -7.43
CA PRO A 81 -3.56 -0.02 -7.96
C PRO A 81 -4.63 -0.68 -7.07
N PRO A 82 -5.33 -1.71 -7.58
CA PRO A 82 -6.19 -2.54 -6.76
C PRO A 82 -5.39 -3.23 -5.63
N PRO A 83 -6.07 -3.66 -4.54
CA PRO A 83 -5.42 -4.43 -3.50
C PRO A 83 -4.83 -5.72 -4.08
N ASP A 84 -3.61 -6.05 -3.67
CA ASP A 84 -2.87 -7.24 -4.10
C ASP A 84 -2.68 -8.28 -2.99
N TYR A 85 -3.19 -7.98 -1.80
CA TYR A 85 -3.22 -8.89 -0.66
C TYR A 85 -4.59 -8.79 -0.01
N GLU A 86 -5.22 -9.95 0.20
CA GLU A 86 -6.53 -10.04 0.84
C GLU A 86 -6.42 -9.62 2.30
N CYS A 87 -7.31 -8.73 2.72
CA CYS A 87 -7.32 -8.23 4.08
C CYS A 87 -8.74 -7.82 4.45
N LYS A 88 -9.20 -8.31 5.59
CA LYS A 88 -10.39 -7.86 6.29
C LYS A 88 -9.98 -6.96 7.45
N VAL A 89 -10.70 -5.85 7.60
CA VAL A 89 -10.52 -4.89 8.69
C VAL A 89 -11.75 -4.95 9.58
N PHE A 90 -11.55 -5.29 10.84
CA PHE A 90 -12.57 -5.30 11.88
C PHE A 90 -12.36 -4.11 12.78
N ASN A 91 -13.45 -3.43 13.14
CA ASN A 91 -13.47 -2.54 14.29
C ASN A 91 -14.03 -3.31 15.47
N LEU A 92 -13.14 -3.70 16.39
CA LEU A 92 -13.47 -4.58 17.51
C LEU A 92 -14.41 -3.92 18.53
N GLY A 93 -14.57 -2.60 18.50
CA GLY A 93 -15.57 -1.92 19.33
C GLY A 93 -16.98 -2.03 18.80
N SER A 94 -17.13 -1.87 17.49
CA SER A 94 -18.42 -1.98 16.82
C SER A 94 -18.81 -3.42 16.48
N GLY A 95 -17.85 -4.34 16.46
CA GLY A 95 -18.01 -5.69 15.93
C GLY A 95 -18.03 -5.79 14.40
N TYR A 96 -18.03 -4.67 13.67
CA TYR A 96 -18.23 -4.67 12.22
C TYR A 96 -16.93 -4.95 11.44
N GLY A 97 -16.96 -5.98 10.61
CA GLY A 97 -15.90 -6.34 9.66
C GLY A 97 -16.16 -5.81 8.25
N ARG A 98 -15.09 -5.46 7.53
CA ARG A 98 -15.14 -5.05 6.12
C ARG A 98 -13.99 -5.70 5.34
N GLU A 99 -14.27 -6.10 4.11
CA GLU A 99 -13.22 -6.42 3.15
C GLU A 99 -12.51 -5.14 2.69
N SER A 100 -11.18 -5.18 2.70
CA SER A 100 -10.35 -4.06 2.28
C SER A 100 -10.25 -3.99 0.77
N LYS A 101 -10.64 -2.86 0.20
CA LYS A 101 -10.45 -2.49 -1.20
C LYS A 101 -9.23 -1.57 -1.39
N SER A 102 -8.33 -1.55 -0.42
CA SER A 102 -7.22 -0.61 -0.34
C SER A 102 -5.87 -1.30 -0.41
N PHE A 103 -5.09 -0.92 -1.42
CA PHE A 103 -3.71 -1.37 -1.61
C PHE A 103 -2.83 -1.14 -0.38
N ILE A 104 -3.03 -0.03 0.34
CA ILE A 104 -2.19 0.32 1.50
C ILE A 104 -2.45 -0.62 2.68
N VAL A 105 -3.71 -0.98 2.92
CA VAL A 105 -4.10 -1.87 4.03
C VAL A 105 -3.71 -3.31 3.75
N GLY A 106 -3.95 -3.80 2.53
CA GLY A 106 -3.51 -5.15 2.14
C GLY A 106 -2.00 -5.31 2.30
N ARG A 107 -1.23 -4.33 1.79
CA ARG A 107 0.23 -4.34 1.96
C ARG A 107 0.68 -4.16 3.41
N LEU A 108 -0.06 -3.43 4.24
CA LEU A 108 0.25 -3.32 5.67
C LEU A 108 0.14 -4.69 6.34
N LEU A 109 -0.94 -5.44 6.11
CA LEU A 109 -1.11 -6.79 6.65
C LEU A 109 0.02 -7.71 6.18
N ARG A 110 0.23 -7.78 4.86
CA ARG A 110 1.31 -8.59 4.25
C ARG A 110 2.69 -8.30 4.85
N ASP A 111 3.04 -7.01 4.98
CA ASP A 111 4.34 -6.59 5.48
C ASP A 111 4.49 -6.91 6.99
N LEU A 112 3.39 -6.81 7.77
CA LEU A 112 3.35 -7.20 9.18
C LEU A 112 3.50 -8.71 9.36
N GLU A 113 2.76 -9.52 8.60
CA GLU A 113 2.85 -10.99 8.64
C GLU A 113 4.26 -11.47 8.28
N ALA A 114 4.86 -10.89 7.23
CA ALA A 114 6.24 -11.20 6.85
C ALA A 114 7.25 -10.79 7.94
N HIS A 115 7.03 -9.67 8.63
CA HIS A 115 7.89 -9.24 9.73
C HIS A 115 7.79 -10.17 10.93
N GLU A 116 6.56 -10.52 11.32
CA GLU A 116 6.28 -11.42 12.44
C GLU A 116 6.85 -12.82 12.17
N THR A 117 6.66 -13.35 10.96
CA THR A 117 7.18 -14.67 10.58
C THR A 117 8.70 -14.77 10.71
N ARG A 118 9.43 -13.68 10.43
CA ARG A 118 10.90 -13.64 10.60
C ARG A 118 11.35 -13.55 12.06
N GLN A 119 10.49 -13.09 12.95
CA GLN A 119 10.79 -12.93 14.38
C GLN A 119 10.30 -14.11 15.23
N LEU A 120 9.58 -15.07 14.64
CA LEU A 120 9.09 -16.23 15.37
C LEU A 120 10.24 -17.09 15.87
N SER A 121 10.19 -17.42 17.17
CA SER A 121 11.04 -18.46 17.76
C SER A 121 10.71 -19.82 17.17
N GLU A 122 11.69 -20.71 17.08
CA GLU A 122 11.48 -22.06 16.54
C GLU A 122 10.45 -22.88 17.35
N SER A 123 10.32 -22.59 18.65
CA SER A 123 9.34 -23.18 19.56
C SER A 123 7.90 -22.86 19.19
N ASP A 124 7.67 -21.71 18.55
CA ASP A 124 6.34 -21.12 18.34
C ASP A 124 5.88 -21.29 16.88
N ARG A 125 6.51 -22.20 16.12
CA ARG A 125 6.15 -22.45 14.72
C ARG A 125 4.90 -23.32 14.55
N ASP A 126 4.58 -24.14 15.54
CA ASP A 126 3.40 -25.02 15.51
C ASP A 126 2.19 -24.36 16.18
N TYR A 127 1.55 -23.44 15.43
CA TYR A 127 0.36 -22.72 15.86
C TYR A 127 -0.74 -22.74 14.81
N ALA A 128 -1.98 -22.73 15.29
CA ALA A 128 -3.17 -22.58 14.45
C ALA A 128 -3.56 -21.11 14.28
N ILE A 129 -3.39 -20.30 15.34
CA ILE A 129 -3.62 -18.85 15.29
C ILE A 129 -2.57 -18.10 16.11
N LYS A 130 -2.13 -16.96 15.58
CA LYS A 130 -1.29 -15.99 16.25
C LYS A 130 -1.95 -14.62 16.16
N ILE A 131 -2.25 -14.05 17.32
CA ILE A 131 -2.83 -12.72 17.46
C ILE A 131 -1.73 -11.80 17.99
N THR A 132 -1.17 -10.96 17.12
CA THR A 132 -0.14 -9.98 17.51
C THR A 132 -0.79 -8.64 17.84
N VAL A 133 -0.50 -8.12 19.03
CA VAL A 133 -1.06 -6.86 19.53
C VAL A 133 -0.05 -5.73 19.36
N PHE A 134 -0.48 -4.68 18.67
CA PHE A 134 0.27 -3.46 18.42
C PHE A 134 -0.42 -2.25 19.05
N GLU A 135 0.39 -1.29 19.46
CA GLU A 135 -0.04 0.02 19.93
C GLU A 135 0.36 1.08 18.91
N ALA A 136 -0.59 1.92 18.49
CA ALA A 136 -0.30 3.02 17.59
C ALA A 136 0.43 4.14 18.32
N VAL A 137 1.58 4.53 17.77
CA VAL A 137 2.46 5.57 18.30
C VAL A 137 2.14 6.90 17.60
N TYR A 138 2.45 8.02 18.26
CA TYR A 138 2.31 9.34 17.65
C TYR A 138 3.12 9.48 16.35
N ASN A 139 2.51 10.08 15.32
CA ASN A 139 3.13 10.36 14.03
C ASN A 139 3.27 11.87 13.80
N SER A 140 4.50 12.34 13.58
CA SER A 140 4.81 13.76 13.34
C SER A 140 4.51 14.24 11.92
N ASN A 141 4.22 13.35 10.97
CA ASN A 141 4.02 13.71 9.56
C ASN A 141 2.70 14.47 9.29
N GLY A 142 1.84 14.64 10.29
CA GLY A 142 0.55 15.31 10.12
C GLY A 142 -0.35 14.61 9.10
N CYS A 143 -1.26 15.35 8.47
CA CYS A 143 -2.35 14.75 7.69
C CYS A 143 -2.08 14.47 6.21
N SER A 144 -1.00 15.01 5.66
CA SER A 144 -0.73 14.95 4.21
C SER A 144 0.74 14.72 3.85
N ARG A 145 1.63 14.54 4.84
CA ARG A 145 3.06 14.34 4.58
C ARG A 145 3.45 12.90 4.90
N PHE A 146 4.59 12.49 4.37
CA PHE A 146 5.23 11.21 4.67
C PHE A 146 6.62 11.47 5.28
N SER A 147 7.34 10.46 5.75
CA SER A 147 8.74 10.60 6.18
C SER A 147 9.71 10.30 5.03
N TRP A 148 10.94 10.82 5.09
CA TRP A 148 12.02 10.38 4.20
C TRP A 148 12.52 9.00 4.64
N THR A 149 12.96 8.18 3.69
CA THR A 149 13.30 6.78 3.89
C THR A 149 14.49 6.39 3.01
N LYS A 150 15.10 5.24 3.30
CA LYS A 150 16.19 4.67 2.50
C LYS A 150 15.81 4.44 1.03
N LEU A 151 14.52 4.29 0.72
CA LEU A 151 14.02 4.11 -0.64
C LEU A 151 14.31 5.33 -1.51
N HIS A 152 14.18 6.53 -0.95
CA HIS A 152 14.51 7.77 -1.64
C HIS A 152 15.99 7.88 -1.98
N LEU A 153 16.87 7.43 -1.08
CA LEU A 153 18.31 7.40 -1.33
C LEU A 153 18.67 6.42 -2.45
N VAL A 154 18.07 5.22 -2.44
CA VAL A 154 18.27 4.22 -3.50
C VAL A 154 17.77 4.75 -4.85
N GLY A 155 16.56 5.34 -4.90
CA GLY A 155 16.03 5.94 -6.12
C GLY A 155 16.93 7.05 -6.66
N LEU A 156 17.46 7.91 -5.78
CA LEU A 156 18.37 8.99 -6.16
C LEU A 156 19.69 8.43 -6.73
N GLY A 157 20.25 7.41 -6.08
CA GLY A 157 21.47 6.74 -6.55
C GLY A 157 21.28 6.10 -7.93
N VAL A 158 20.16 5.42 -8.17
CA VAL A 158 19.86 4.82 -9.47
C VAL A 158 19.58 5.90 -10.53
N THR A 159 18.88 6.99 -10.17
CA THR A 159 18.67 8.12 -11.09
C THR A 159 20.01 8.75 -11.50
N ALA A 160 20.93 8.94 -10.55
CA ALA A 160 22.27 9.46 -10.84
C ALA A 160 23.07 8.50 -11.74
N LEU A 161 22.95 7.19 -11.52
CA LEU A 161 23.53 6.17 -12.39
C LEU A 161 22.95 6.23 -13.82
N GLN A 162 21.64 6.38 -13.96
CA GLN A 162 20.99 6.53 -15.26
C GLN A 162 21.50 7.76 -16.02
N ILE A 163 21.62 8.89 -15.34
CA ILE A 163 22.21 10.11 -15.91
C ILE A 163 23.68 9.84 -16.30
N GLY A 164 24.45 9.17 -15.45
CA GLY A 164 25.83 8.75 -15.72
C GLY A 164 25.97 7.94 -17.02
N ILE A 165 25.17 6.89 -17.17
CA ILE A 165 25.17 6.04 -18.37
C ILE A 165 24.73 6.84 -19.61
N SER A 166 23.75 7.75 -19.45
CA SER A 166 23.27 8.59 -20.55
C SER A 166 24.27 9.64 -21.04
N MET A 167 25.31 9.94 -20.26
CA MET A 167 26.40 10.84 -20.68
C MET A 167 27.46 10.16 -21.55
N ILE A 168 27.51 8.82 -21.62
CA ILE A 168 28.51 8.09 -22.41
C ILE A 168 28.40 8.44 -23.91
N PRO A 169 27.22 8.38 -24.54
CA PRO A 169 27.09 8.74 -25.96
C PRO A 169 27.43 10.19 -26.25
N TYR A 170 27.13 11.09 -25.31
CA TYR A 170 27.52 12.49 -25.40
C TYR A 170 29.04 12.65 -25.43
N GLY A 171 29.78 11.91 -24.58
CA GLY A 171 31.24 11.97 -24.57
C GLY A 171 31.91 11.36 -25.81
N VAL A 172 31.34 10.30 -26.38
CA VAL A 172 31.95 9.56 -27.50
C VAL A 172 31.56 10.16 -28.86
N ASN A 173 30.26 10.39 -29.08
CA ASN A 173 29.72 10.80 -30.38
C ASN A 173 29.29 12.27 -30.44
N GLN A 174 29.34 13.01 -29.33
CA GLN A 174 28.70 14.33 -29.19
C GLN A 174 27.18 14.31 -29.39
N ASP A 175 26.57 13.13 -29.20
CA ASP A 175 25.12 12.93 -29.31
C ASP A 175 24.42 13.18 -27.96
N TRP A 176 23.63 14.26 -27.92
CA TRP A 176 22.89 14.67 -26.72
C TRP A 176 21.51 14.00 -26.56
N ASN A 177 21.07 13.24 -27.57
CA ASN A 177 19.70 12.75 -27.65
C ASN A 177 19.32 11.89 -26.44
N ILE A 178 20.18 10.95 -26.04
CA ILE A 178 19.90 10.03 -24.92
C ILE A 178 19.89 10.75 -23.59
N LEU A 179 20.85 11.65 -23.37
CA LEU A 179 20.87 12.48 -22.18
C LEU A 179 19.56 13.27 -22.06
N LEU A 180 19.11 13.89 -23.16
CA LEU A 180 17.84 14.61 -23.20
C LEU A 180 16.66 13.68 -22.90
N ILE A 181 16.60 12.49 -23.51
CA ILE A 181 15.53 11.52 -23.27
C ILE A 181 15.47 11.14 -21.78
N VAL A 182 16.61 10.86 -21.15
CA VAL A 182 16.68 10.46 -19.74
C VAL A 182 16.30 11.61 -18.82
N LEU A 183 16.75 12.84 -19.10
CA LEU A 183 16.41 14.02 -18.30
C LEU A 183 14.92 14.36 -18.39
N ILE A 184 14.35 14.41 -19.61
CA ILE A 184 12.92 14.67 -19.81
C ILE A 184 12.12 13.53 -19.20
N GLY A 185 12.47 12.27 -19.48
CA GLY A 185 11.78 11.12 -18.93
C GLY A 185 11.78 11.10 -17.40
N THR A 186 12.91 11.43 -16.77
CA THR A 186 13.01 11.57 -15.31
C THR A 186 12.11 12.69 -14.81
N PHE A 187 12.09 13.85 -15.48
CA PHE A 187 11.19 14.95 -15.14
C PHE A 187 9.71 14.53 -15.21
N LEU A 188 9.29 13.83 -16.28
CA LEU A 188 7.91 13.35 -16.43
C LEU A 188 7.53 12.36 -15.32
N VAL A 189 8.45 11.48 -14.92
CA VAL A 189 8.26 10.55 -13.79
C VAL A 189 8.07 11.32 -12.47
N GLN A 190 8.91 12.33 -12.22
CA GLN A 190 8.79 13.16 -11.01
C GLN A 190 7.47 13.95 -11.02
N TRP A 191 7.05 14.51 -12.16
CA TRP A 191 5.75 15.19 -12.29
C TRP A 191 4.59 14.24 -11.98
N ALA A 192 4.56 13.04 -12.59
CA ALA A 192 3.53 12.04 -12.32
C ALA A 192 3.45 11.65 -10.83
N GLY A 193 4.61 11.54 -10.18
CA GLY A 193 4.72 11.19 -8.77
C GLY A 193 4.40 12.33 -7.78
N ALA A 194 4.61 13.59 -8.18
CA ALA A 194 4.36 14.77 -7.35
C ALA A 194 2.86 15.14 -7.22
N LEU A 195 1.99 14.46 -7.97
CA LEU A 195 0.57 14.75 -7.98
C LEU A 195 -0.07 14.53 -6.60
N PRO A 196 -0.92 15.47 -6.13
CA PRO A 196 -1.49 15.41 -4.78
C PRO A 196 -2.49 14.24 -4.62
N GLN A 197 -3.02 13.71 -5.72
CA GLN A 197 -3.95 12.57 -5.72
C GLN A 197 -3.34 11.33 -5.05
N TRP A 198 -2.03 11.09 -5.16
CA TRP A 198 -1.36 9.99 -4.46
C TRP A 198 -1.56 10.07 -2.95
N THR A 199 -1.28 11.22 -2.36
CA THR A 199 -1.51 11.47 -0.93
C THR A 199 -3.01 11.46 -0.61
N ALA A 200 -3.85 11.92 -1.54
CA ALA A 200 -5.31 11.91 -1.38
C ALA A 200 -5.86 10.48 -1.21
N GLU A 201 -5.33 9.51 -1.96
CA GLU A 201 -5.77 8.12 -1.90
C GLU A 201 -5.06 7.31 -0.82
N LYS A 202 -3.78 7.57 -0.54
CA LYS A 202 -3.00 6.79 0.43
C LYS A 202 -3.39 7.03 1.88
N LEU A 203 -3.85 8.23 2.21
CA LEU A 203 -4.18 8.62 3.59
C LEU A 203 -5.68 8.84 3.75
N PRO A 204 -6.30 8.32 4.81
CA PRO A 204 -7.69 8.61 5.09
C PRO A 204 -7.86 10.08 5.52
N HIS A 205 -9.08 10.58 5.34
CA HIS A 205 -9.45 11.90 5.85
C HIS A 205 -9.48 11.91 7.39
N ARG A 206 -10.09 10.86 7.98
CA ARG A 206 -10.12 10.66 9.43
C ARG A 206 -8.80 10.06 9.88
N GLN A 207 -8.17 10.76 10.80
CA GLN A 207 -6.90 10.38 11.41
C GLN A 207 -7.05 10.54 12.91
N ASN A 208 -6.11 10.00 13.68
CA ASN A 208 -6.15 10.03 15.14
C ASN A 208 -7.32 9.20 15.72
N SER A 209 -7.59 8.04 15.11
CA SER A 209 -8.58 7.11 15.61
C SER A 209 -8.14 6.51 16.95
N ARG A 210 -9.10 6.41 17.89
CA ARG A 210 -8.95 5.72 19.17
C ARG A 210 -9.44 4.27 19.11
N SER A 211 -10.08 3.88 18.01
CA SER A 211 -10.65 2.55 17.85
C SER A 211 -9.58 1.45 17.84
N ILE A 212 -10.01 0.25 18.19
CA ILE A 212 -9.21 -0.96 18.15
C ILE A 212 -9.57 -1.69 16.86
N TYR A 213 -8.57 -1.91 16.02
CA TYR A 213 -8.75 -2.58 14.74
C TYR A 213 -8.11 -3.96 14.75
N ALA A 214 -8.74 -4.94 14.10
CA ALA A 214 -8.07 -6.19 13.75
C ALA A 214 -7.95 -6.32 12.24
N LEU A 215 -6.77 -6.73 11.78
CA LEU A 215 -6.46 -7.03 10.40
C LEU A 215 -6.19 -8.53 10.28
N THR A 216 -6.85 -9.19 9.34
CA THR A 216 -6.64 -10.61 9.06
C THR A 216 -6.93 -10.92 7.59
N GLY A 217 -6.38 -12.01 7.07
CA GLY A 217 -6.76 -12.54 5.75
C GLY A 217 -8.19 -13.11 5.73
N GLY A 218 -8.82 -13.30 6.90
CA GLY A 218 -10.13 -13.93 7.05
C GLY A 218 -10.00 -15.40 7.47
N ASN A 219 -11.11 -16.13 7.38
CA ASN A 219 -11.12 -17.56 7.72
C ASN A 219 -10.06 -18.34 6.92
N GLY A 220 -9.24 -19.13 7.62
CA GLY A 220 -8.08 -19.83 7.06
C GLY A 220 -6.74 -19.11 7.23
N SER A 221 -6.75 -17.81 7.57
CA SER A 221 -5.53 -17.11 7.98
C SER A 221 -5.12 -17.53 9.39
N ARG A 222 -3.81 -17.72 9.59
CA ARG A 222 -3.22 -18.02 10.91
C ARG A 222 -2.82 -16.77 11.66
N ASP A 223 -2.75 -15.63 10.99
CA ASP A 223 -2.19 -14.40 11.53
C ASP A 223 -3.29 -13.32 11.66
N VAL A 224 -3.38 -12.74 12.85
CA VAL A 224 -4.30 -11.63 13.15
C VAL A 224 -3.49 -10.51 13.78
N MET A 225 -3.52 -9.33 13.17
CA MET A 225 -2.83 -8.15 13.68
C MET A 225 -3.85 -7.22 14.34
N VAL A 226 -3.77 -7.06 15.66
CA VAL A 226 -4.64 -6.16 16.42
C VAL A 226 -3.91 -4.86 16.69
N ILE A 227 -4.51 -3.72 16.34
CA ILE A 227 -3.92 -2.39 16.48
C ILE A 227 -4.81 -1.56 17.41
N PHE A 228 -4.24 -1.18 18.55
CA PHE A 228 -4.85 -0.23 19.49
C PHE A 228 -4.57 1.20 19.04
N GLY A 229 -5.63 1.95 18.77
CA GLY A 229 -5.52 3.26 18.13
C GLY A 229 -4.93 4.37 19.00
N TYR A 230 -5.28 4.42 20.29
CA TYR A 230 -4.88 5.45 21.27
C TYR A 230 -4.94 6.92 20.78
N GLY A 231 -5.74 7.21 19.77
CA GLY A 231 -5.83 8.55 19.18
C GLY A 231 -4.66 8.90 18.28
N ASN A 232 -3.80 7.94 17.94
CA ASN A 232 -2.63 8.11 17.08
C ASN A 232 -2.71 7.31 15.78
N CYS A 233 -3.69 6.40 15.65
CA CYS A 233 -3.84 5.56 14.46
C CYS A 233 -4.61 6.26 13.34
N LEU A 234 -4.40 5.83 12.11
CA LEU A 234 -5.27 6.19 10.98
C LEU A 234 -6.61 5.46 11.12
N ASP A 235 -7.69 6.04 10.62
CA ASP A 235 -8.99 5.36 10.62
C ASP A 235 -8.99 4.25 9.55
N LEU A 236 -8.64 3.03 9.99
CA LEU A 236 -8.45 1.87 9.10
C LEU A 236 -9.75 1.41 8.44
N GLU A 237 -10.92 1.68 9.04
CA GLU A 237 -12.21 1.37 8.41
C GLU A 237 -12.43 2.24 7.17
N SER A 238 -12.18 3.54 7.32
CA SER A 238 -12.28 4.48 6.20
C SER A 238 -11.21 4.21 5.14
N LEU A 239 -10.05 3.71 5.55
CA LEU A 239 -8.96 3.37 4.65
C LEU A 239 -9.20 2.06 3.91
N ALA A 240 -9.89 1.09 4.52
CA ALA A 240 -10.29 -0.17 3.88
C ALA A 240 -11.33 0.05 2.78
N CYS A 241 -12.22 1.03 2.96
CA CYS A 241 -13.24 1.44 1.99
C CYS A 241 -13.01 2.88 1.51
N PRO A 242 -11.92 3.15 0.75
CA PRO A 242 -11.58 4.51 0.38
C PRO A 242 -12.63 5.07 -0.60
N GLN A 243 -13.05 6.32 -0.35
CA GLN A 243 -13.96 7.05 -1.23
C GLN A 243 -13.25 7.46 -2.52
N THR A 244 -14.01 7.62 -3.60
CA THR A 244 -13.45 8.08 -4.88
C THR A 244 -12.86 9.50 -4.74
N PRO A 245 -11.67 9.77 -5.31
CA PRO A 245 -11.11 11.12 -5.42
C PRO A 245 -11.96 12.11 -6.22
N GLN A 246 -12.97 11.64 -6.95
CA GLN A 246 -13.95 12.53 -7.58
C GLN A 246 -14.79 13.29 -6.52
N ASN A 247 -14.95 12.71 -5.33
CA ASN A 247 -15.63 13.35 -4.21
C ASN A 247 -14.70 14.38 -3.55
N SER A 248 -15.28 15.39 -2.90
CA SER A 248 -14.52 16.44 -2.22
C SER A 248 -13.82 15.95 -0.93
N ARG A 249 -14.35 14.93 -0.26
CA ARG A 249 -13.90 14.44 1.06
C ARG A 249 -12.42 14.04 1.13
N PRO A 250 -11.86 13.23 0.21
CA PRO A 250 -10.44 12.88 0.23
C PRO A 250 -9.49 14.10 0.17
N TRP A 251 -9.95 15.20 -0.42
CA TRP A 251 -9.19 16.44 -0.59
C TRP A 251 -9.23 17.34 0.64
N GLU A 252 -10.11 17.08 1.61
CA GLU A 252 -10.31 18.00 2.72
C GLU A 252 -9.14 18.06 3.70
N LYS A 253 -8.26 17.06 3.67
CA LYS A 253 -7.02 17.04 4.45
C LYS A 253 -5.94 17.99 3.92
N PHE A 254 -6.05 18.45 2.68
CA PHE A 254 -5.10 19.43 2.11
C PHE A 254 -5.45 20.87 2.45
N LYS A 255 -6.57 21.10 3.17
CA LYS A 255 -7.03 22.45 3.50
C LYS A 255 -6.22 23.06 4.64
N ARG A 256 -6.01 24.37 4.54
CA ARG A 256 -5.56 25.21 5.66
C ARG A 256 -6.73 25.31 6.66
N ARG A 257 -6.49 24.99 7.94
CA ARG A 257 -7.48 25.22 9.01
C ARG A 257 -7.71 26.73 9.10
N LEU A 258 -8.94 27.18 8.87
CA LEU A 258 -9.35 28.57 9.07
C LEU A 258 -10.19 28.65 10.36
N PRO A 259 -10.06 29.73 11.15
CA PRO A 259 -10.91 29.95 12.30
C PRO A 259 -12.38 30.11 11.86
N LEU A 260 -13.30 29.54 12.65
CA LEU A 260 -14.75 29.64 12.43
C LEU A 260 -15.24 31.07 12.67
N SER A 261 -16.27 31.49 11.93
CA SER A 261 -17.00 32.73 12.19
C SER A 261 -17.87 32.57 13.44
N SER A 262 -18.05 33.64 14.22
CA SER A 262 -18.77 33.61 15.50
C SER A 262 -20.19 33.04 15.40
N LYS A 263 -20.90 33.30 14.30
CA LYS A 263 -22.26 32.76 14.05
C LYS A 263 -22.30 31.23 13.88
N ASP A 264 -21.21 30.63 13.41
CA ASP A 264 -21.12 29.18 13.22
C ASP A 264 -20.74 28.44 14.52
N ILE A 265 -20.19 29.15 15.51
CA ILE A 265 -19.79 28.58 16.82
C ILE A 265 -21.02 28.24 17.67
N GLU A 266 -22.08 29.04 17.59
CA GLU A 266 -23.33 28.81 18.35
C GLU A 266 -24.09 27.53 17.92
N SER A 267 -23.83 27.01 16.73
CA SER A 267 -24.52 25.82 16.19
C SER A 267 -23.67 24.55 16.18
N ALA A 268 -22.39 24.65 16.54
CA ALA A 268 -21.47 23.51 16.59
C ALA A 268 -21.50 22.87 17.98
N GLY A 269 -21.77 21.55 18.04
CA GLY A 269 -21.66 20.79 19.28
C GLY A 269 -20.25 20.88 19.89
N ARG A 270 -20.12 20.58 21.19
CA ARG A 270 -18.91 20.79 22.01
C ARG A 270 -17.62 20.12 21.47
N ASN A 271 -17.72 19.24 20.47
CA ASN A 271 -16.60 18.56 19.81
C ASN A 271 -16.28 19.09 18.38
N ASP A 272 -17.06 20.03 17.86
CA ASP A 272 -17.03 20.49 16.46
C ASP A 272 -16.55 21.94 16.32
N THR A 273 -15.70 22.43 17.24
CA THR A 273 -15.15 23.81 17.24
C THR A 273 -14.23 24.13 16.05
N TRP A 274 -14.12 23.23 15.07
CA TRP A 274 -13.32 23.37 13.86
C TRP A 274 -14.08 22.79 12.66
N ARG A 275 -14.69 23.67 11.85
CA ARG A 275 -15.33 23.25 10.60
C ARG A 275 -14.29 23.27 9.49
N SER A 276 -14.03 22.11 8.87
CA SER A 276 -13.25 22.03 7.65
C SER A 276 -14.08 22.59 6.48
N GLN A 277 -14.19 23.92 6.32
CA GLN A 277 -14.89 24.47 5.14
C GLN A 277 -14.28 23.88 3.87
N PRO A 278 -15.04 23.24 2.95
CA PRO A 278 -14.57 22.81 1.65
C PRO A 278 -13.82 23.92 0.92
N LEU A 279 -12.49 23.85 0.86
CA LEU A 279 -11.69 24.54 -0.17
C LEU A 279 -12.17 24.14 -1.58
N ALA A 280 -12.96 23.05 -1.67
CA ALA A 280 -13.79 22.68 -2.80
C ALA A 280 -14.89 23.71 -3.18
N ARG A 281 -15.14 24.77 -2.38
CA ARG A 281 -15.96 25.90 -2.84
C ARG A 281 -15.19 26.87 -3.73
N ARG A 282 -13.86 26.78 -3.79
CA ARG A 282 -13.08 27.47 -4.84
C ARG A 282 -13.13 26.61 -6.09
N PHE A 283 -14.31 26.59 -6.71
CA PHE A 283 -14.52 26.02 -8.04
C PHE A 283 -13.50 26.69 -8.99
N TRP A 284 -12.66 25.87 -9.62
CA TRP A 284 -12.00 26.30 -10.85
C TRP A 284 -13.09 26.57 -11.89
N PRO A 285 -12.98 27.56 -12.79
CA PRO A 285 -14.08 27.98 -13.66
C PRO A 285 -14.57 26.90 -14.65
N LEU A 286 -13.99 25.69 -14.66
CA LEU A 286 -14.32 24.58 -15.56
C LEU A 286 -14.96 23.34 -14.87
N GLY A 287 -15.73 23.51 -13.79
CA GLY A 287 -16.75 22.51 -13.42
C GLY A 287 -16.80 22.05 -11.95
N LYS A 288 -17.67 21.06 -11.70
CA LYS A 288 -18.07 20.56 -10.36
C LYS A 288 -17.01 19.67 -9.65
N SER A 289 -15.81 19.49 -10.21
CA SER A 289 -14.78 18.60 -9.66
C SER A 289 -13.85 19.30 -8.66
N PRO A 290 -13.34 18.60 -7.63
CA PRO A 290 -12.35 19.18 -6.72
C PRO A 290 -11.05 19.56 -7.46
N LEU A 291 -10.46 20.71 -7.12
CA LEU A 291 -9.28 21.28 -7.77
C LEU A 291 -8.15 20.26 -7.93
N GLY A 292 -7.82 19.51 -6.87
CA GLY A 292 -6.73 18.54 -6.92
C GLY A 292 -6.96 17.40 -7.91
N PHE A 293 -8.21 16.96 -8.08
CA PHE A 293 -8.57 15.95 -9.08
C PHE A 293 -8.48 16.52 -10.50
N ALA A 294 -8.94 17.76 -10.70
CA ALA A 294 -8.81 18.44 -11.99
C ALA A 294 -7.34 18.61 -12.41
N ILE A 295 -6.47 19.00 -11.48
CA ILE A 295 -5.01 19.08 -11.70
C ILE A 295 -4.46 17.73 -12.17
N THR A 296 -4.81 16.64 -11.48
CA THR A 296 -4.35 15.30 -11.85
C THR A 296 -4.87 14.87 -13.22
N LYS A 297 -6.16 15.13 -13.52
CA LYS A 297 -6.76 14.83 -14.83
C LYS A 297 -6.05 15.55 -15.98
N ILE A 298 -5.81 16.86 -15.83
CA ILE A 298 -5.11 17.67 -16.84
C ILE A 298 -3.65 17.20 -16.95
N SER A 299 -2.98 16.96 -15.82
CA SER A 299 -1.58 16.52 -15.81
C SER A 299 -1.39 15.19 -16.54
N TYR A 300 -2.23 14.18 -16.32
CA TYR A 300 -2.11 12.90 -17.05
C TYR A 300 -2.45 13.01 -18.53
N GLY A 301 -3.35 13.93 -18.92
CA GLY A 301 -3.55 14.27 -20.33
C GLY A 301 -2.26 14.82 -20.96
N CYS A 302 -1.63 15.81 -20.32
CA CYS A 302 -0.35 16.37 -20.78
C CYS A 302 0.78 15.34 -20.76
N LEU A 303 0.92 14.57 -19.68
CA LEU A 303 1.93 13.52 -19.55
C LEU A 303 1.80 12.50 -20.67
N SER A 304 0.60 12.02 -20.99
CA SER A 304 0.38 11.04 -22.07
C SER A 304 0.87 11.56 -23.42
N VAL A 305 0.61 12.84 -23.74
CA VAL A 305 1.11 13.47 -24.98
C VAL A 305 2.64 13.64 -24.95
N LEU A 306 3.20 14.10 -23.83
CA LEU A 306 4.65 14.29 -23.70
C LEU A 306 5.42 12.97 -23.78
N TRP A 307 4.86 11.89 -23.23
CA TRP A 307 5.44 10.55 -23.36
C TRP A 307 5.40 10.03 -24.81
N LEU A 308 4.36 10.35 -25.59
CA LEU A 308 4.34 10.04 -27.04
C LEU A 308 5.43 10.78 -27.80
N LEU A 309 5.56 12.09 -27.55
CA LEU A 309 6.60 12.89 -28.19
C LEU A 309 8.00 12.37 -27.83
N LEU A 310 8.19 11.94 -26.57
CA LEU A 310 9.43 11.31 -26.13
C LEU A 310 9.70 9.99 -26.87
N LEU A 311 8.68 9.14 -27.07
CA LEU A 311 8.82 7.89 -27.83
C LEU A 311 9.20 8.14 -29.30
N ILE A 312 8.62 9.16 -29.94
CA ILE A 312 8.98 9.53 -31.31
C ILE A 312 10.47 9.91 -31.37
N ASN A 313 10.98 10.67 -30.41
CA ASN A 313 12.41 11.01 -30.33
C ASN A 313 13.31 9.79 -30.06
N VAL A 314 12.83 8.80 -29.30
CA VAL A 314 13.53 7.52 -29.09
C VAL A 314 13.67 6.75 -30.40
N SER A 315 12.63 6.72 -31.24
CA SER A 315 12.66 6.03 -32.54
C SER A 315 13.66 6.62 -33.55
N ALA A 316 14.16 7.84 -33.28
CA ALA A 316 15.17 8.50 -34.09
C ALA A 316 16.61 8.12 -33.72
N ALA A 317 16.85 7.37 -32.63
CA ALA A 317 18.18 6.87 -32.28
C ALA A 317 18.58 5.72 -33.22
N LYS A 318 19.60 5.93 -34.06
CA LYS A 318 19.92 5.05 -35.20
C LYS A 318 21.26 4.31 -35.11
N ALA A 319 22.11 4.62 -34.13
CA ALA A 319 23.48 4.12 -34.09
C ALA A 319 23.84 3.38 -32.79
N PHE A 320 24.91 2.59 -32.83
CA PHE A 320 25.65 2.16 -31.65
C PHE A 320 26.63 3.29 -31.28
N PRO A 321 26.78 3.69 -30.00
CA PRO A 321 26.35 3.05 -28.74
C PRO A 321 24.96 3.45 -28.22
N ASP A 322 24.24 4.31 -28.94
CA ASP A 322 23.01 4.95 -28.44
C ASP A 322 21.93 3.97 -27.97
N SER A 323 21.60 3.01 -28.81
CA SER A 323 20.50 2.09 -28.56
C SER A 323 20.74 1.21 -27.32
N TRP A 324 21.99 0.83 -27.07
CA TRP A 324 22.38 0.01 -25.93
C TRP A 324 22.47 0.79 -24.63
N CYS A 325 22.93 2.05 -24.67
CA CYS A 325 22.86 2.94 -23.52
C CYS A 325 21.41 3.17 -23.09
N LEU A 326 20.51 3.44 -24.04
CA LEU A 326 19.10 3.64 -23.75
C LEU A 326 18.42 2.38 -23.20
N LEU A 327 18.70 1.21 -23.79
CA LEU A 327 18.22 -0.08 -23.28
C LEU A 327 18.72 -0.35 -21.86
N SER A 328 20.01 -0.09 -21.60
CA SER A 328 20.62 -0.25 -20.27
C SER A 328 19.97 0.65 -19.23
N VAL A 329 19.79 1.93 -19.55
CA VAL A 329 19.13 2.90 -18.66
C VAL A 329 17.70 2.47 -18.35
N GLY A 330 16.91 2.15 -19.38
CA GLY A 330 15.52 1.74 -19.19
C GLY A 330 15.38 0.39 -18.47
N GLY A 331 16.28 -0.55 -18.72
CA GLY A 331 16.36 -1.84 -18.04
C GLY A 331 16.68 -1.70 -16.55
N ILE A 332 17.74 -0.95 -16.19
CA ILE A 332 18.08 -0.66 -14.79
C ILE A 332 16.90 0.01 -14.08
N GLY A 333 16.25 0.97 -14.74
CA GLY A 333 15.05 1.62 -14.20
C GLY A 333 13.92 0.64 -13.96
N MET A 334 13.71 -0.32 -14.88
CA MET A 334 12.67 -1.34 -14.73
C MET A 334 12.95 -2.26 -13.54
N PHE A 335 14.18 -2.74 -13.37
CA PHE A 335 14.57 -3.55 -12.22
C PHE A 335 14.40 -2.78 -10.90
N GLN A 336 14.81 -1.51 -10.86
CA GLN A 336 14.64 -0.67 -9.68
C GLN A 336 13.15 -0.46 -9.33
N ASN A 337 12.31 -0.20 -10.34
CA ASN A 337 10.87 -0.02 -10.15
C ASN A 337 10.21 -1.33 -9.68
N ALA A 338 10.63 -2.49 -10.21
CA ALA A 338 10.16 -3.80 -9.76
C ALA A 338 10.55 -4.10 -8.31
N TRP A 339 11.79 -3.78 -7.94
CA TRP A 339 12.26 -3.87 -6.56
C TRP A 339 11.45 -2.96 -5.64
N LEU A 340 11.23 -1.70 -6.03
CA LEU A 340 10.43 -0.74 -5.24
C LEU A 340 8.98 -1.20 -5.11
N ALA A 341 8.36 -1.70 -6.17
CA ALA A 341 6.99 -2.22 -6.15
C ALA A 341 6.83 -3.43 -5.22
N SER A 342 7.88 -4.22 -5.05
CA SER A 342 7.88 -5.45 -4.25
C SER A 342 8.28 -5.21 -2.79
N LYS A 343 9.02 -4.12 -2.53
CA LYS A 343 9.62 -3.85 -1.22
C LYS A 343 8.58 -3.88 -0.10
N GLU A 344 8.95 -4.50 1.00
CA GLU A 344 8.18 -4.47 2.24
C GLU A 344 8.44 -3.15 2.97
N LEU A 345 7.36 -2.51 3.44
CA LEU A 345 7.42 -1.23 4.12
C LEU A 345 7.06 -1.38 5.58
N SER A 346 7.88 -0.81 6.47
CA SER A 346 7.54 -0.69 7.87
C SER A 346 6.28 0.16 8.08
N PRO A 347 5.49 -0.10 9.13
CA PRO A 347 4.25 0.63 9.40
C PRO A 347 4.45 2.15 9.48
N ARG A 348 5.59 2.60 10.02
CA ARG A 348 5.98 4.03 10.08
C ARG A 348 6.06 4.69 8.70
N MET A 349 6.52 3.97 7.67
CA MET A 349 6.59 4.48 6.30
C MET A 349 5.20 4.65 5.67
N ARG A 350 4.20 3.90 6.16
CA ARG A 350 2.78 4.02 5.78
C ARG A 350 2.01 5.03 6.64
N ASN A 351 2.69 5.88 7.41
CA ASN A 351 2.10 6.82 8.36
C ASN A 351 1.32 6.19 9.53
N ILE A 352 1.58 4.92 9.84
CA ILE A 352 0.99 4.21 10.98
C ILE A 352 2.14 3.63 11.82
N PRO A 353 2.89 4.44 12.59
CA PRO A 353 3.96 3.88 13.43
C PRO A 353 3.34 3.00 14.52
N LEU A 354 3.75 1.74 14.55
CA LEU A 354 3.25 0.73 15.48
C LEU A 354 4.37 0.25 16.40
N ARG A 355 4.04 0.05 17.68
CA ARG A 355 4.90 -0.62 18.65
C ARG A 355 4.26 -1.97 18.98
N LYS A 356 5.01 -3.06 18.75
CA LYS A 356 4.58 -4.40 19.18
C LYS A 356 4.56 -4.44 20.70
N LYS A 357 3.46 -4.91 21.27
CA LYS A 357 3.28 -5.08 22.71
C LYS A 357 3.53 -6.53 23.09
N GLU A 358 2.74 -7.42 22.51
CA GLU A 358 2.79 -8.85 22.77
C GLU A 358 2.16 -9.62 21.61
N HIS A 359 2.20 -10.95 21.70
CA HIS A 359 1.47 -11.83 20.80
C HIS A 359 0.87 -12.99 21.62
N ILE A 360 -0.26 -13.52 21.15
CA ILE A 360 -0.95 -14.69 21.70
C ILE A 360 -0.87 -15.77 20.64
N VAL A 361 -0.31 -16.92 21.01
CA VAL A 361 -0.16 -18.09 20.12
C VAL A 361 -0.99 -19.21 20.69
N ALA A 362 -1.79 -19.87 19.83
CA ALA A 362 -2.57 -21.04 20.23
C ALA A 362 -2.54 -22.12 19.16
N ARG A 363 -2.57 -23.38 19.60
CA ARG A 363 -2.64 -24.56 18.72
C ARG A 363 -4.03 -24.85 18.19
N LYS A 364 -5.05 -24.13 18.69
CA LYS A 364 -6.39 -24.10 18.11
C LYS A 364 -6.89 -22.66 18.01
N VAL A 365 -7.64 -22.40 16.94
CA VAL A 365 -8.14 -21.06 16.63
C VAL A 365 -9.06 -20.54 17.74
N MET A 366 -10.03 -21.35 18.17
CA MET A 366 -10.97 -20.97 19.23
C MET A 366 -10.24 -20.61 20.53
N ASP A 367 -9.30 -21.47 20.95
CA ASP A 367 -8.51 -21.28 22.17
C ASP A 367 -7.75 -19.93 22.15
N GLY A 368 -7.16 -19.56 21.01
CA GLY A 368 -6.45 -18.27 20.86
C GLY A 368 -7.37 -17.05 20.85
N ILE A 369 -8.54 -17.15 20.23
CA ILE A 369 -9.55 -16.08 20.25
C ILE A 369 -10.13 -15.90 21.65
N MET A 370 -10.39 -17.01 22.37
CA MET A 370 -10.84 -17.01 23.76
C MET A 370 -9.80 -16.38 24.69
N ASP A 371 -8.51 -16.73 24.56
CA ASP A 371 -7.43 -16.10 25.31
C ASP A 371 -7.37 -14.59 25.03
N PHE A 372 -7.48 -14.19 23.76
CA PHE A 372 -7.53 -12.77 23.38
C PHE A 372 -8.75 -12.05 23.95
N HIS A 373 -9.93 -12.68 23.94
CA HIS A 373 -11.14 -12.11 24.52
C HIS A 373 -11.01 -11.95 26.04
N ARG A 374 -10.43 -12.92 26.76
CA ARG A 374 -10.21 -12.81 28.20
C ARG A 374 -9.20 -11.72 28.57
N THR A 375 -8.17 -11.52 27.73
CA THR A 375 -7.14 -10.50 27.99
C THR A 375 -7.61 -9.08 27.64
N TYR A 376 -8.35 -8.90 26.54
CA TYR A 376 -8.67 -7.59 25.97
C TYR A 376 -10.16 -7.27 25.82
N ASP A 377 -11.05 -8.22 26.10
CA ASP A 377 -12.52 -8.07 25.96
C ASP A 377 -12.98 -7.76 24.52
N CYS A 378 -12.22 -8.20 23.51
CA CYS A 378 -12.41 -7.78 22.10
C CYS A 378 -12.51 -8.95 21.09
N GLY A 379 -12.67 -10.20 21.53
CA GLY A 379 -12.59 -11.39 20.65
C GLY A 379 -13.88 -11.78 19.93
N VAL A 380 -15.04 -11.21 20.26
CA VAL A 380 -16.34 -11.60 19.68
C VAL A 380 -16.38 -11.44 18.15
N ALA A 381 -15.88 -10.30 17.64
CA ALA A 381 -15.86 -10.04 16.20
C ALA A 381 -14.97 -11.03 15.42
N LEU A 382 -13.88 -11.49 16.04
CA LEU A 382 -12.99 -12.47 15.44
C LEU A 382 -13.63 -13.86 15.47
N ARG A 383 -14.29 -14.23 16.56
CA ARG A 383 -15.05 -15.48 16.67
C ARG A 383 -16.04 -15.62 15.51
N ASP A 384 -16.85 -14.59 15.26
CA ASP A 384 -17.88 -14.63 14.24
C ASP A 384 -17.31 -14.77 12.81
N GLU A 385 -16.10 -14.26 12.56
CA GLU A 385 -15.41 -14.40 11.27
C GLU A 385 -14.80 -15.80 11.08
N PHE A 386 -14.13 -16.34 12.12
CA PHE A 386 -13.48 -17.64 12.02
C PHE A 386 -14.46 -18.81 12.18
N PHE A 387 -15.58 -18.59 12.88
CA PHE A 387 -16.62 -19.58 13.17
C PHE A 387 -18.01 -19.03 12.81
N PRO A 388 -18.32 -18.88 11.51
CA PRO A 388 -19.62 -18.36 11.05
C PRO A 388 -20.78 -19.35 11.27
N GLY A 389 -20.47 -20.61 11.61
CA GLY A 389 -21.46 -21.66 11.87
C GLY A 389 -21.91 -21.72 13.32
N LYS A 390 -22.60 -22.80 13.68
CA LYS A 390 -22.92 -23.08 15.09
C LYS A 390 -21.66 -23.47 15.85
N LEU A 391 -21.49 -22.90 17.03
CA LEU A 391 -20.45 -23.32 17.96
C LEU A 391 -20.84 -24.64 18.61
N ARG A 392 -19.89 -25.26 19.28
CA ARG A 392 -20.15 -26.44 20.11
C ARG A 392 -20.80 -25.98 21.41
N ASP A 393 -21.61 -26.85 22.02
CA ASP A 393 -22.31 -26.51 23.27
C ASP A 393 -21.34 -26.02 24.37
N ASP A 394 -20.15 -26.64 24.47
CA ASP A 394 -19.12 -26.23 25.44
C ASP A 394 -18.43 -24.90 25.10
N GLU A 395 -18.37 -24.53 23.81
CA GLU A 395 -17.87 -23.23 23.36
C GLU A 395 -18.94 -22.14 23.58
N ASP A 396 -20.21 -22.44 23.28
CA ASP A 396 -21.34 -21.54 23.54
C ASP A 396 -21.48 -21.23 25.03
N ASP A 397 -21.38 -22.25 25.90
CA ASP A 397 -21.37 -22.09 27.35
C ASP A 397 -20.21 -21.18 27.81
N TRP A 398 -19.02 -21.33 27.21
CA TRP A 398 -17.88 -20.48 27.51
C TRP A 398 -18.14 -19.02 27.12
N TRP A 399 -18.69 -18.77 25.93
CA TRP A 399 -19.04 -17.41 25.49
C TRP A 399 -20.23 -16.82 26.27
N ALA A 400 -21.09 -17.65 26.86
CA ALA A 400 -22.16 -17.24 27.77
C ALA A 400 -21.65 -16.87 29.19
N GLY A 401 -20.37 -17.17 29.49
CA GLY A 401 -19.71 -16.81 30.74
C GLY A 401 -19.35 -18.00 31.64
N ASN A 402 -19.71 -19.23 31.26
CA ASN A 402 -19.27 -20.44 31.98
C ASN A 402 -17.89 -20.89 31.50
N TYR A 403 -16.84 -20.22 31.99
CA TYR A 403 -15.48 -20.47 31.52
C TYR A 403 -14.86 -21.78 32.02
N ALA A 404 -15.20 -22.18 33.25
CA ALA A 404 -14.46 -23.19 34.00
C ALA A 404 -14.45 -24.56 33.32
N ASP A 405 -15.59 -25.00 32.80
CA ASP A 405 -15.72 -26.35 32.25
C ASP A 405 -14.87 -26.55 30.99
N TYR A 406 -14.90 -25.59 30.07
CA TYR A 406 -14.10 -25.61 28.85
C TYR A 406 -12.60 -25.45 29.17
N ASP A 407 -12.24 -24.52 30.06
CA ASP A 407 -10.85 -24.24 30.41
C ASP A 407 -10.20 -25.42 31.15
N ASN A 408 -10.95 -26.10 32.02
CA ASN A 408 -10.50 -27.33 32.68
C ASN A 408 -10.29 -28.46 31.66
N LYS A 409 -11.23 -28.66 30.73
CA LYS A 409 -11.09 -29.64 29.64
C LYS A 409 -9.87 -29.33 28.76
N ARG A 410 -9.63 -28.04 28.46
CA ARG A 410 -8.46 -27.58 27.70
C ARG A 410 -7.16 -27.90 28.45
N ALA A 411 -7.10 -27.60 29.75
CA ALA A 411 -5.93 -27.83 30.58
C ALA A 411 -5.55 -29.31 30.72
N LEU A 412 -6.53 -30.22 30.61
CA LEU A 412 -6.30 -31.68 30.61
C LEU A 412 -5.68 -32.20 29.30
N VAL A 413 -5.66 -31.40 28.23
CA VAL A 413 -5.13 -31.80 26.92
C VAL A 413 -3.79 -31.09 26.69
N PRO A 414 -2.64 -31.77 26.87
CA PRO A 414 -1.31 -31.13 26.79
C PRO A 414 -1.04 -30.45 25.44
N SER A 415 -1.65 -30.97 24.36
CA SER A 415 -1.46 -30.40 23.02
C SER A 415 -2.10 -29.02 22.85
N ARG A 416 -3.13 -28.65 23.63
CA ARG A 416 -3.84 -27.35 23.50
C ARG A 416 -3.19 -26.22 24.29
N GLY A 417 -2.30 -26.54 25.23
CA GLY A 417 -1.70 -25.57 26.15
C GLY A 417 -2.68 -25.08 27.23
N GLN A 418 -2.15 -24.39 28.24
CA GLN A 418 -2.94 -23.83 29.33
C GLN A 418 -3.64 -22.52 28.90
N PRO A 419 -4.83 -22.21 29.44
CA PRO A 419 -5.47 -20.91 29.25
C PRO A 419 -4.58 -19.77 29.77
N ARG A 420 -4.44 -18.69 28.99
CA ARG A 420 -3.52 -17.60 29.32
C ARG A 420 -3.95 -16.78 30.57
N TYR A 421 -5.24 -16.83 30.94
CA TYR A 421 -5.76 -15.96 32.00
C TYR A 421 -5.38 -16.39 33.43
N ARG A 422 -4.79 -17.57 33.63
CA ARG A 422 -4.52 -18.10 34.98
C ARG A 422 -3.54 -17.24 35.79
N ASP A 423 -2.75 -16.39 35.13
CA ASP A 423 -1.70 -15.61 35.78
C ASP A 423 -1.98 -14.09 35.93
N GLU A 424 -2.88 -13.47 35.16
CA GLU A 424 -3.09 -12.00 35.21
C GLU A 424 -4.53 -11.56 34.86
N PRO A 425 -5.50 -11.62 35.80
CA PRO A 425 -6.83 -11.10 35.56
C PRO A 425 -6.79 -9.57 35.56
N ARG A 426 -6.98 -8.96 34.38
CA ARG A 426 -7.17 -7.49 34.18
C ARG A 426 -5.92 -6.62 34.37
N LYS A 427 -4.84 -6.93 33.64
CA LYS A 427 -3.70 -6.00 33.55
C LYS A 427 -3.99 -4.75 32.70
N TYR A 428 -5.00 -4.82 31.83
CA TYR A 428 -5.34 -3.74 30.91
C TYR A 428 -6.72 -3.20 31.26
N GLU A 429 -6.80 -1.89 31.54
CA GLU A 429 -8.06 -1.20 31.75
C GLU A 429 -9.01 -1.53 30.61
N ARG A 430 -10.26 -1.86 30.96
CA ARG A 430 -11.35 -2.05 30.00
C ARG A 430 -11.38 -0.80 29.12
N TYR A 431 -10.93 -0.91 27.87
CA TYR A 431 -11.00 0.18 26.90
C TYR A 431 -12.46 0.32 26.50
N ILE A 432 -13.23 0.91 27.41
CA ILE A 432 -14.58 1.38 27.13
C ILE A 432 -14.39 2.47 26.09
N TYR A 433 -14.80 2.18 24.86
CA TYR A 433 -15.24 3.24 23.95
C TYR A 433 -16.13 4.13 24.79
N PRO A 434 -15.83 5.43 25.00
CA PRO A 434 -16.85 6.30 25.53
C PRO A 434 -18.01 6.20 24.54
N THR A 435 -19.03 5.43 24.91
CA THR A 435 -20.32 5.51 24.28
C THR A 435 -20.66 7.00 24.33
N PRO A 436 -21.08 7.61 23.20
CA PRO A 436 -21.63 8.95 23.29
C PRO A 436 -22.68 8.86 24.38
N SER A 437 -22.47 9.57 25.49
CA SER A 437 -23.41 9.60 26.59
C SER A 437 -24.77 9.87 25.96
N SER A 438 -25.71 8.94 26.07
CA SER A 438 -27.10 9.24 25.84
C SER A 438 -27.40 10.38 26.79
N SER A 439 -27.40 11.61 26.26
CA SER A 439 -27.84 12.79 26.96
C SER A 439 -29.20 12.44 27.51
N SER A 440 -29.26 12.30 28.82
CA SER A 440 -30.48 12.15 29.59
C SER A 440 -31.49 13.18 29.09
N THR A 441 -32.66 12.66 28.75
CA THR A 441 -33.93 13.35 28.57
C THR A 441 -34.13 14.53 29.50
#